data_AF-A0A383AUG5-F1
#
_entry.id   AF-A0A383AUG5-F1
#
_cell.length_a   1.000
_cell.length_b   1.000
_cell.length_c   1.000
_cell.angle_alpha   90.00
_cell.angle_beta   90.00
_cell.angle_gamma   90.00
#
_symmetry.space_group_name_H-M   'P 1'
#
loop_
_entity.id
_entity.type
_entity.pdbx_description
1 polymer ?
#
loop_
_entity_poly.entity_id
_entity_poly.type
_entity_poly.pdbx_seq_one_letter_code
_entity_poly.pdbx_strand_id
1 'polypeptide(L)'
;EGLWSRELAEAACAPIPDKPSGSMEQHCPNPVLFSVEYRDGLRGSVLMLNGYVGTLAYAARAADGAVGAAEFYCQGHGAPGGPYAHFSYLGLNIEEMFLTGVPSYPVERTLLTSGILEAALTSRYEGYRRMETDWLDIEYQSYDQLRWRPTASRPYGACLDPWPPER
;
A
#
# COMPACT_ATOMS: atom_id res chain seq x y z
N GLU A 1 -10.44 22.52 -0.69
CA GLU A 1 -11.29 21.39 -1.09
C GLU A 1 -10.64 20.68 -2.28
N GLY A 2 -10.75 19.35 -2.41
CA GLY A 2 -10.25 18.62 -3.58
C GLY A 2 -8.82 18.04 -3.51
N LEU A 3 -8.17 18.06 -2.33
CA LEU A 3 -6.83 17.47 -2.12
C LEU A 3 -6.85 15.93 -2.00
N TRP A 4 -7.98 15.36 -1.60
CA TRP A 4 -8.20 13.92 -1.48
C TRP A 4 -9.69 13.60 -1.67
N SER A 5 -10.01 12.34 -1.96
CA SER A 5 -11.39 11.87 -2.19
C SER A 5 -11.91 11.09 -0.99
N ARG A 6 -12.95 11.63 -0.34
CA ARG A 6 -13.70 10.92 0.71
C ARG A 6 -14.32 9.63 0.18
N GLU A 7 -14.92 9.69 -1.00
CA GLU A 7 -15.52 8.52 -1.67
C GLU A 7 -14.51 7.38 -1.84
N LEU A 8 -13.27 7.68 -2.28
CA LEU A 8 -12.23 6.66 -2.41
C LEU A 8 -11.76 6.13 -1.05
N ALA A 9 -11.65 6.97 -0.02
CA ALA A 9 -11.28 6.51 1.31
C ALA A 9 -12.36 5.58 1.91
N GLU A 10 -13.64 5.94 1.76
CA GLU A 10 -14.77 5.11 2.19
C GLU A 10 -14.82 3.80 1.39
N ALA A 11 -14.61 3.86 0.07
CA ALA A 11 -14.53 2.67 -0.79
C ALA A 11 -13.38 1.75 -0.38
N ALA A 12 -12.19 2.30 -0.07
CA ALA A 12 -11.06 1.51 0.42
C ALA A 12 -11.35 0.87 1.79
N CYS A 13 -12.10 1.54 2.67
CA CYS A 13 -12.46 1.00 3.98
C CYS A 13 -13.60 -0.02 3.92
N ALA A 14 -14.47 0.03 2.92
CA ALA A 14 -15.63 -0.85 2.78
C ALA A 14 -15.33 -2.36 2.79
N PRO A 15 -14.29 -2.88 2.10
CA PRO A 15 -13.98 -4.32 2.10
C PRO A 15 -13.34 -4.82 3.40
N ILE A 16 -12.99 -3.96 4.35
CA ILE A 16 -12.35 -4.35 5.61
C ILE A 16 -13.42 -4.90 6.58
N PRO A 17 -13.34 -6.18 7.00
CA PRO A 17 -14.36 -6.79 7.83
C PRO A 17 -14.35 -6.27 9.28
N ASP A 18 -13.17 -6.10 9.86
CA ASP A 18 -12.97 -5.90 11.31
C ASP A 18 -12.83 -4.42 11.73
N LYS A 19 -13.49 -3.50 11.02
CA LYS A 19 -13.49 -2.07 11.35
C LYS A 19 -14.55 -1.73 12.42
N PRO A 20 -14.27 -0.80 13.35
CA PRO A 20 -15.23 -0.44 14.39
C PRO A 20 -16.46 0.26 13.79
N SER A 21 -17.59 0.18 14.51
CA SER A 21 -18.83 0.85 14.11
C SER A 21 -18.71 2.37 14.26
N GLY A 22 -19.24 3.12 13.30
CA GLY A 22 -19.11 4.59 13.27
C GLY A 22 -18.23 5.08 12.11
N SER A 23 -17.99 6.39 12.10
CA SER A 23 -17.23 7.06 11.05
C SER A 23 -15.72 7.06 11.32
N MET A 24 -14.90 7.26 10.28
CA MET A 24 -13.44 7.32 10.43
C MET A 24 -12.98 8.42 11.39
N GLU A 25 -13.71 9.55 11.43
CA GLU A 25 -13.42 10.69 12.30
C GLU A 25 -13.70 10.40 13.78
N GLN A 26 -14.66 9.53 14.08
CA GLN A 26 -14.98 9.14 15.46
C GLN A 26 -13.87 8.29 16.07
N HIS A 27 -13.15 7.53 15.23
CA HIS A 27 -12.12 6.56 15.68
C HIS A 27 -10.68 7.04 15.47
N CYS A 28 -10.46 8.01 14.58
CA CYS A 28 -9.14 8.54 14.28
C CYS A 28 -9.05 10.04 14.62
N PRO A 29 -8.70 10.42 15.85
CA PRO A 29 -8.60 11.83 16.25
C PRO A 29 -7.42 12.57 15.62
N ASN A 30 -6.39 11.84 15.18
CA ASN A 30 -5.17 12.40 14.59
C ASN A 30 -4.84 11.70 13.25
N PRO A 31 -5.66 11.88 12.20
CA PRO A 31 -5.40 11.27 10.90
C PRO A 31 -4.19 11.93 10.23
N VAL A 32 -3.43 11.15 9.46
CA VAL A 32 -2.34 11.66 8.63
C VAL A 32 -2.68 11.41 7.17
N LEU A 33 -2.57 12.45 6.34
CA LEU A 33 -2.76 12.37 4.90
C LEU A 33 -1.49 12.83 4.19
N PHE A 34 -0.94 11.98 3.34
CA PHE A 34 -0.01 12.40 2.28
C PHE A 34 -0.81 12.60 0.99
N SER A 35 -0.63 13.75 0.34
CA SER A 35 -1.23 14.06 -0.97
C SER A 35 -0.12 14.18 -2.01
N VAL A 36 -0.30 13.53 -3.15
CA VAL A 36 0.69 13.44 -4.22
C VAL A 36 0.02 13.79 -5.54
N GLU A 37 0.62 14.69 -6.30
CA GLU A 37 0.21 15.04 -7.66
C GLU A 37 1.29 14.57 -8.64
N TYR A 38 0.90 13.68 -9.56
CA TYR A 38 1.78 13.16 -10.58
C TYR A 38 1.76 14.06 -11.82
N ARG A 39 2.84 14.05 -12.61
CA ARG A 39 3.02 14.91 -13.79
C ARG A 39 2.00 14.65 -14.90
N ASP A 40 1.44 13.44 -14.95
CA ASP A 40 0.37 13.04 -15.87
C ASP A 40 -1.03 13.47 -15.40
N GLY A 41 -1.13 14.16 -14.25
CA GLY A 41 -2.37 14.61 -13.65
C GLY A 41 -3.04 13.60 -12.72
N LEU A 42 -2.49 12.39 -12.57
CA LEU A 42 -2.95 11.46 -11.54
C LEU A 42 -2.76 12.08 -10.15
N ARG A 43 -3.72 11.85 -9.25
CA ARG A 43 -3.66 12.29 -7.86
C ARG A 43 -3.71 11.10 -6.93
N GLY A 44 -2.68 10.96 -6.11
CA GLY A 44 -2.53 9.93 -5.09
C GLY A 44 -2.81 10.49 -3.69
N SER A 45 -3.28 9.62 -2.81
CA SER A 45 -3.43 9.95 -1.39
C SER A 45 -3.12 8.72 -0.54
N VAL A 46 -2.34 8.89 0.52
CA VAL A 46 -2.11 7.87 1.54
C VAL A 46 -2.70 8.40 2.84
N LEU A 47 -3.71 7.70 3.35
CA LEU A 47 -4.45 8.11 4.54
C LEU A 47 -4.21 7.11 5.67
N MET A 48 -3.63 7.57 6.77
CA MET A 48 -3.43 6.78 7.99
C MET A 48 -4.59 7.04 8.93
N LEU A 49 -5.44 6.03 9.12
CA LEU A 49 -6.63 6.09 9.96
C LEU A 49 -6.44 5.24 11.24
N ASN A 50 -5.41 5.56 12.02
CA ASN A 50 -5.10 4.86 13.26
C ASN A 50 -6.32 4.83 14.19
N GLY A 51 -6.72 3.63 14.61
CA GLY A 51 -7.93 3.39 15.41
C GLY A 51 -9.16 2.96 14.61
N TYR A 52 -9.23 3.29 13.31
CA TYR A 52 -10.32 2.88 12.41
C TYR A 52 -9.92 1.73 11.48
N VAL A 53 -8.70 1.80 10.93
CA VAL A 53 -8.17 0.79 10.00
C VAL A 53 -6.98 0.08 10.65
N GLY A 54 -7.10 -1.24 10.83
CA GLY A 54 -6.04 -2.12 11.37
C GLY A 54 -5.29 -2.93 10.31
N THR A 55 -5.54 -2.64 9.03
CA THR A 55 -5.03 -3.37 7.87
C THR A 55 -4.58 -2.39 6.79
N LEU A 56 -4.26 -2.88 5.59
CA LEU A 56 -4.00 -2.07 4.42
C LEU A 56 -5.17 -2.19 3.45
N ALA A 57 -5.54 -1.11 2.78
CA ALA A 57 -6.55 -1.13 1.74
C ALA A 57 -6.28 -0.05 0.69
N TYR A 58 -6.90 -0.21 -0.47
CA TYR A 58 -6.73 0.68 -1.60
C TYR A 58 -8.05 0.83 -2.34
N ALA A 59 -8.25 2.02 -2.88
CA ALA A 59 -9.26 2.27 -3.88
C ALA A 59 -8.71 3.22 -4.94
N ALA A 60 -9.21 3.07 -6.16
CA ALA A 60 -8.89 3.95 -7.26
C ALA A 60 -10.08 4.14 -8.17
N ARG A 61 -10.03 5.24 -8.91
CA ARG A 61 -10.99 5.55 -9.96
C ARG A 61 -10.35 5.30 -11.31
N ALA A 62 -10.96 4.46 -12.12
CA ALA A 62 -10.58 4.23 -13.50
C ALA A 62 -10.97 5.42 -14.38
N ALA A 63 -10.44 5.47 -15.61
CA ALA A 63 -10.67 6.56 -16.56
C ALA A 63 -12.15 6.74 -16.95
N ASP A 64 -12.94 5.67 -16.90
CA ASP A 64 -14.40 5.68 -17.12
C ASP A 64 -15.20 6.14 -15.89
N GLY A 65 -14.52 6.47 -14.78
CA GLY A 65 -15.11 6.89 -13.52
C GLY A 65 -15.45 5.75 -12.56
N ALA A 66 -15.29 4.49 -12.96
CA ALA A 66 -15.57 3.34 -12.09
C ALA A 66 -14.61 3.31 -10.90
N VAL A 67 -15.14 3.03 -9.71
CA VAL A 67 -14.34 2.88 -8.48
C VAL A 67 -14.11 1.40 -8.19
N GLY A 68 -12.85 1.01 -8.14
CA GLY A 68 -12.41 -0.30 -7.65
C GLY A 68 -11.78 -0.16 -6.27
N ALA A 69 -12.02 -1.13 -5.38
CA ALA A 69 -11.43 -1.15 -4.05
C ALA A 69 -11.08 -2.58 -3.62
N ALA A 70 -10.03 -2.70 -2.81
CA ALA A 70 -9.58 -3.97 -2.25
C ALA A 70 -8.92 -3.77 -0.88
N GLU A 71 -9.12 -4.75 0.00
CA GLU A 71 -8.30 -4.94 1.19
C GLU A 71 -7.03 -5.71 0.82
N PHE A 72 -5.91 -5.34 1.43
CA PHE A 72 -4.68 -6.16 1.46
C PHE A 72 -4.57 -6.87 2.79
N TYR A 73 -4.87 -8.17 2.78
CA TYR A 73 -4.86 -8.99 3.99
C TYR A 73 -3.49 -9.64 4.21
N CYS A 74 -2.81 -9.26 5.29
CA CYS A 74 -1.50 -9.78 5.66
C CYS A 74 -1.49 -10.22 7.12
N GLN A 75 -0.74 -11.30 7.42
CA GLN A 75 -0.47 -11.69 8.81
C GLN A 75 0.11 -10.51 9.61
N GLY A 76 -0.47 -10.24 10.78
CA GLY A 76 -0.13 -9.09 11.62
C GLY A 76 -0.64 -7.72 11.14
N HIS A 77 -1.37 -7.66 10.01
CA HIS A 77 -2.06 -6.46 9.52
C HIS A 77 -3.51 -6.84 9.18
N GLY A 78 -4.42 -6.71 10.15
CA GLY A 78 -5.81 -7.15 10.03
C GLY A 78 -6.03 -8.66 10.21
N ALA A 79 -4.97 -9.44 10.44
CA ALA A 79 -5.02 -10.87 10.69
C ALA A 79 -4.29 -11.21 12.00
N PRO A 80 -4.65 -12.32 12.68
CA PRO A 80 -3.86 -12.85 13.78
C PRO A 80 -2.37 -13.02 13.40
N GLY A 81 -1.50 -13.01 14.41
CA GLY A 81 -0.10 -13.35 14.21
C GLY A 81 0.06 -14.73 13.57
N GLY A 82 1.14 -14.92 12.80
CA GLY A 82 1.41 -16.16 12.09
C GLY A 82 2.87 -16.23 11.65
N PRO A 83 3.23 -17.12 10.71
CA PRO A 83 4.60 -17.21 10.18
C PRO A 83 5.02 -16.04 9.26
N TYR A 84 4.14 -15.06 9.03
CA TYR A 84 4.37 -13.90 8.16
C TYR A 84 4.84 -14.29 6.74
N ALA A 85 4.11 -15.19 6.09
CA ALA A 85 4.51 -15.81 4.82
C ALA A 85 4.72 -14.84 3.63
N HIS A 86 4.24 -13.60 3.72
CA HIS A 86 4.59 -12.55 2.76
C HIS A 86 6.11 -12.29 2.70
N PHE A 87 6.85 -12.50 3.80
CA PHE A 87 8.31 -12.48 3.80
C PHE A 87 8.94 -13.68 3.09
N SER A 88 8.27 -14.85 3.07
CA SER A 88 8.73 -15.99 2.26
C SER A 88 8.67 -15.67 0.77
N TYR A 89 7.59 -15.03 0.31
CA TYR A 89 7.52 -14.55 -1.08
C TYR A 89 8.60 -13.48 -1.37
N LEU A 90 8.89 -12.58 -0.42
CA LEU A 90 10.01 -11.65 -0.56
C LEU A 90 11.35 -12.41 -0.72
N GLY A 91 11.61 -13.41 0.11
CA GLY A 91 12.80 -14.27 0.02
C GLY A 91 12.94 -14.96 -1.34
N LEU A 92 11.86 -15.55 -1.87
CA LEU A 92 11.87 -16.18 -3.19
C LEU A 92 12.18 -15.20 -4.33
N ASN A 93 11.68 -13.96 -4.25
CA ASN A 93 12.01 -12.92 -5.22
C ASN A 93 13.49 -12.48 -5.13
N ILE A 94 14.05 -12.42 -3.92
CA ILE A 94 15.48 -12.12 -3.71
C ILE A 94 16.35 -13.24 -4.27
N GLU A 95 16.00 -14.50 -4.01
CA GLU A 95 16.70 -15.67 -4.57
C GLU A 95 16.68 -15.63 -6.10
N GLU A 96 15.52 -15.39 -6.72
CA GLU A 96 15.41 -15.27 -8.17
C GLU A 96 16.32 -14.17 -8.72
N MET A 97 16.40 -13.02 -8.05
CA MET A 97 17.31 -11.94 -8.45
C MET A 97 18.77 -12.39 -8.40
N PHE A 98 19.19 -13.14 -7.38
CA PHE A 98 20.55 -13.66 -7.31
C PHE A 98 20.85 -14.70 -8.40
N LEU A 99 19.90 -15.56 -8.73
CA LEU A 99 20.06 -16.60 -9.75
C LEU A 99 20.08 -16.03 -11.17
N THR A 100 19.27 -15.02 -11.44
CA THR A 100 19.09 -14.45 -12.79
C THR A 100 19.90 -13.18 -13.04
N GLY A 101 20.33 -12.49 -11.99
CA GLY A 101 20.90 -11.14 -12.07
C GLY A 101 19.88 -10.05 -12.41
N VAL A 102 18.58 -10.37 -12.47
CA VAL A 102 17.51 -9.42 -12.83
C VAL A 102 16.70 -9.03 -11.59
N PRO A 103 16.55 -7.73 -11.28
CA PRO A 103 15.80 -7.29 -10.11
C PRO A 103 14.29 -7.56 -10.29
N SER A 104 13.60 -7.90 -9.19
CA SER A 104 12.15 -8.16 -9.23
C SER A 104 11.30 -6.91 -9.50
N TYR A 105 11.88 -5.73 -9.26
CA TYR A 105 11.30 -4.43 -9.52
C TYR A 105 12.35 -3.49 -10.10
N PRO A 106 11.98 -2.61 -11.03
CA PRO A 106 12.85 -1.53 -11.48
C PRO A 106 13.28 -0.64 -10.30
N VAL A 107 14.53 -0.19 -10.31
CA VAL A 107 15.13 0.58 -9.20
C VAL A 107 14.47 1.94 -9.01
N GLU A 108 13.89 2.48 -10.08
CA GLU A 108 13.12 3.71 -10.15
C GLU A 108 11.97 3.69 -9.13
N ARG A 109 11.36 2.53 -8.87
CA ARG A 109 10.33 2.39 -7.83
C ARG A 109 10.86 2.79 -6.45
N THR A 110 12.06 2.37 -6.10
CA THR A 110 12.69 2.71 -4.82
C THR A 110 12.93 4.21 -4.75
N LEU A 111 13.51 4.79 -5.80
CA LEU A 111 13.77 6.24 -5.86
C LEU A 111 12.48 7.06 -5.76
N LEU A 112 11.44 6.71 -6.51
CA LEU A 112 10.15 7.39 -6.48
C LEU A 112 9.49 7.30 -5.10
N THR A 113 9.38 6.10 -4.54
CA THR A 113 8.69 5.89 -3.25
C THR A 113 9.42 6.56 -2.10
N SER A 114 10.75 6.39 -2.00
CA SER A 114 11.56 7.06 -0.97
C SER A 114 11.58 8.57 -1.16
N GLY A 115 11.69 9.05 -2.40
CA GLY A 115 11.74 10.47 -2.69
C GLY A 115 10.41 11.20 -2.41
N ILE A 116 9.29 10.59 -2.79
CA ILE A 116 7.96 11.11 -2.45
C ILE A 116 7.77 11.18 -0.93
N LEU A 117 8.17 10.12 -0.21
CA LEU A 117 8.07 10.10 1.24
C LEU A 117 8.95 11.18 1.89
N GLU A 118 10.19 11.34 1.43
CA GLU A 118 11.09 12.39 1.93
C GLU A 118 10.47 13.77 1.72
N ALA A 119 10.03 14.08 0.51
CA ALA A 119 9.36 15.36 0.21
C ALA A 119 8.12 15.58 1.08
N ALA A 120 7.32 14.55 1.34
CA ALA A 120 6.15 14.63 2.20
C ALA A 120 6.51 14.89 3.68
N LEU A 121 7.60 14.30 4.17
CA LEU A 121 8.11 14.53 5.53
C LEU A 121 8.72 15.94 5.66
N THR A 122 9.50 16.39 4.68
CA THR A 122 10.00 17.77 4.62
C THR A 122 8.85 18.77 4.56
N SER A 123 7.83 18.52 3.73
CA SER A 123 6.62 19.34 3.65
C SER A 123 6.00 19.54 5.03
N ARG A 124 5.78 18.44 5.76
CA ARG A 124 5.22 18.48 7.12
C ARG A 124 6.11 19.28 8.08
N TYR A 125 7.42 19.04 8.05
CA TYR A 125 8.38 19.76 8.89
C TYR A 125 8.35 21.28 8.63
N GLU A 126 8.22 21.69 7.36
CA GLU A 126 8.20 23.07 6.92
C GLU A 126 6.79 23.70 6.88
N GLY A 127 5.87 23.21 7.73
CA GLY A 127 4.54 23.80 7.88
C GLY A 127 3.55 23.42 6.78
N TYR A 128 3.66 22.20 6.25
CA TYR A 128 2.77 21.62 5.23
C TYR A 128 2.79 22.34 3.88
N ARG A 129 3.90 23.01 3.55
CA ARG A 129 4.04 23.65 2.23
C ARG A 129 4.18 22.60 1.13
N ARG A 130 3.69 22.91 -0.07
CA ARG A 130 3.91 22.07 -1.25
C ARG A 130 5.41 21.97 -1.56
N MET A 131 5.85 20.76 -1.88
CA MET A 131 7.21 20.47 -2.32
C MET A 131 7.17 20.13 -3.79
N GLU A 132 7.83 20.94 -4.62
CA GLU A 132 8.08 20.56 -6.01
C GLU A 132 9.20 19.52 -6.05
N THR A 133 9.00 18.49 -6.86
CA THR A 133 9.91 17.34 -6.95
C THR A 133 10.37 17.12 -8.39
N ASP A 134 10.90 18.18 -9.04
CA ASP A 134 11.41 18.08 -10.42
C ASP A 134 12.53 17.03 -10.56
N TRP A 135 13.24 16.75 -9.48
CA TRP A 135 14.26 15.69 -9.38
C TRP A 135 13.69 14.26 -9.36
N LEU A 136 12.35 14.11 -9.32
CA LEU A 136 11.62 12.84 -9.50
C LEU A 136 10.94 12.76 -10.87
N ASP A 137 11.34 13.56 -11.85
CA ASP A 137 10.89 13.44 -13.24
C ASP A 137 11.49 12.20 -13.91
N ILE A 138 10.97 11.04 -13.53
CA ILE A 138 11.45 9.71 -13.91
C ILE A 138 10.27 8.90 -14.41
N GLU A 139 10.43 8.33 -15.60
CA GLU A 139 9.46 7.39 -16.14
C GLU A 139 9.60 6.04 -15.41
N TYR A 140 8.49 5.55 -14.85
CA TYR A 140 8.43 4.25 -14.21
C TYR A 140 7.48 3.34 -14.98
N GLN A 141 8.05 2.31 -15.61
CA GLN A 141 7.29 1.20 -16.12
C GLN A 141 7.30 0.08 -15.07
N SER A 142 6.12 -0.38 -14.67
CA SER A 142 6.02 -1.51 -13.76
C SER A 142 6.53 -2.80 -14.42
N TYR A 143 6.77 -3.83 -13.61
CA TYR A 143 7.10 -5.18 -14.08
C TYR A 143 5.99 -5.72 -15.00
N ASP A 144 6.38 -6.51 -16.01
CA ASP A 144 5.44 -7.22 -16.89
C ASP A 144 5.00 -8.57 -16.31
N GLN A 145 5.84 -9.20 -15.49
CA GLN A 145 5.58 -10.52 -14.91
C GLN A 145 5.81 -10.53 -13.40
N LEU A 146 4.80 -10.96 -12.65
CA LEU A 146 4.90 -11.25 -11.22
C LEU A 146 5.25 -12.71 -11.03
N ARG A 147 6.49 -12.99 -10.61
CA ARG A 147 6.93 -14.38 -10.43
C ARG A 147 6.42 -14.99 -9.11
N TRP A 148 6.94 -14.54 -7.98
CA TRP A 148 6.62 -15.14 -6.67
C TRP A 148 5.66 -14.24 -5.87
N ARG A 149 4.36 -14.46 -6.04
CA ARG A 149 3.29 -13.74 -5.33
C ARG A 149 2.14 -14.67 -4.95
N PRO A 150 1.45 -14.40 -3.83
CA PRO A 150 0.15 -15.04 -3.58
C PRO A 150 -0.87 -14.54 -4.61
N THR A 151 -1.64 -15.46 -5.18
CA THR A 151 -2.68 -15.15 -6.18
C THR A 151 -4.10 -15.39 -5.68
N ALA A 152 -4.25 -16.03 -4.52
CA ALA A 152 -5.55 -16.23 -3.88
C ALA A 152 -6.00 -14.96 -3.15
N SER A 153 -7.32 -14.82 -2.97
CA SER A 153 -7.94 -13.71 -2.23
C SER A 153 -7.64 -13.73 -0.73
N ARG A 154 -7.29 -14.90 -0.19
CA ARG A 154 -6.94 -15.13 1.22
C ARG A 154 -5.78 -16.14 1.32
N PRO A 155 -4.97 -16.09 2.40
CA PRO A 155 -3.94 -17.10 2.68
C PRO A 155 -4.56 -18.48 2.90
N TYR A 156 -3.83 -19.53 2.55
CA TYR A 156 -4.22 -20.93 2.77
C TYR A 156 -2.98 -21.85 2.80
N GLY A 157 -3.16 -23.08 3.30
CA GLY A 157 -2.10 -24.09 3.38
C GLY A 157 -0.98 -23.71 4.36
N ALA A 158 0.26 -24.04 4.01
CA ALA A 158 1.44 -23.93 4.89
C ALA A 158 1.67 -22.55 5.53
N CYS A 159 1.11 -21.47 4.98
CA CYS A 159 1.19 -20.15 5.60
C CYS A 159 0.27 -19.97 6.81
N LEU A 160 -0.77 -20.80 6.97
CA LEU A 160 -1.69 -20.79 8.11
C LEU A 160 -1.51 -21.99 9.04
N ASP A 161 -0.83 -23.03 8.58
CA ASP A 161 -0.60 -24.23 9.37
C ASP A 161 0.23 -23.91 10.62
N PRO A 162 -0.09 -24.50 11.78
CA PRO A 162 0.65 -24.28 13.01
C PRO A 162 2.11 -24.75 12.85
N TRP A 163 3.03 -23.98 13.44
CA TRP A 163 4.43 -24.40 13.59
C TRP A 163 4.72 -24.81 15.04
N PRO A 164 5.36 -25.96 15.28
CA PRO A 164 5.81 -26.94 14.28
C PRO A 164 4.63 -27.72 13.65
N PRO A 165 4.79 -28.25 12.42
CA PRO A 165 3.77 -29.06 11.78
C PRO A 165 3.45 -30.27 12.65
N GLU A 166 2.17 -30.64 12.74
CA GLU A 166 1.77 -31.90 13.38
C GLU A 166 2.46 -33.07 12.64
N ARG A 167 3.06 -33.98 13.41
CA ARG A 167 3.80 -35.14 12.88
C ARG A 167 2.87 -36.21 12.31
#